data_AF-A0A963GPE5-F1
#
_entry.id   AF-A0A963GPE5-F1
#
_cell.length_a   1.000
_cell.length_b   1.000
_cell.length_c   1.000
_cell.angle_alpha   90.00
_cell.angle_beta   90.00
_cell.angle_gamma   90.00
#
_symmetry.space_group_name_H-M   'P 1'
#
loop_
_entity.id
_entity.type
_entity.pdbx_description
1 polymer ?
#
loop_
_entity_poly.entity_id
_entity_poly.type
_entity_poly.pdbx_seq_one_letter_code
_entity_poly.pdbx_strand_id
1 'polypeptide(L)'
;NLPGGVFFMGSPDSDDMARANEKPQHRVRVNSFRMATTPVTVALYNKIMDKPAPSANKARQPVINVSWYDAIAFCNTLSKREGYQPCYRKRFGRWRCDWQADGYRLPTEAEWEYACRAGAGRASAGRAETQSRYSFGDDPAQLDDYAWYAGNSKSVQVVARKRPNRWGLYDMHGNVWEWCWDRYRGYSLAAEIQILPDRF
;
A
#
# COMPACT_ATOMS: atom_id res chain seq x y z
N ASN A 1 6.25 -10.41 7.82
CA ASN A 1 5.75 -9.68 9.01
C ASN A 1 6.45 -8.33 8.99
N LEU A 2 5.72 -7.22 8.91
CA LEU A 2 6.28 -5.87 8.86
C LEU A 2 6.26 -5.27 10.28
N PRO A 3 7.39 -4.74 10.77
CA PRO A 3 7.46 -4.22 12.13
C PRO A 3 6.70 -2.90 12.24
N GLY A 4 5.86 -2.76 13.27
CA GLY A 4 5.23 -1.49 13.61
C GLY A 4 6.25 -0.44 14.04
N GLY A 5 5.86 0.83 13.92
CA GLY A 5 6.74 1.95 14.24
C GLY A 5 6.08 3.30 14.00
N VAL A 6 6.82 4.36 14.31
CA VAL A 6 6.47 5.74 13.97
C VAL A 6 7.28 6.15 12.76
N PHE A 7 6.65 6.79 11.78
CA PHE A 7 7.30 7.37 10.60
C PHE A 7 6.67 8.71 10.26
N PHE A 8 7.29 9.42 9.32
CA PHE A 8 6.75 10.62 8.74
C PHE A 8 5.92 10.28 7.50
N MET A 9 4.61 10.48 7.55
CA MET A 9 3.72 10.33 6.40
C MET A 9 3.67 11.64 5.60
N GLY A 10 3.59 11.53 4.28
CA GLY A 10 3.67 12.67 3.36
C GLY A 10 5.10 13.11 3.06
N SER A 11 5.21 14.27 2.44
CA SER A 11 6.46 14.81 1.89
C SER A 11 6.82 16.13 2.58
N PRO A 12 8.11 16.42 2.83
CA PRO A 12 8.53 17.67 3.44
C PRO A 12 8.19 18.86 2.54
N ASP A 13 8.01 20.05 3.11
CA ASP A 13 7.66 21.24 2.35
C ASP A 13 8.72 21.60 1.29
N SER A 14 9.99 21.23 1.56
CA SER A 14 11.13 21.39 0.65
C SER A 14 11.14 20.44 -0.55
N ASP A 15 10.30 19.40 -0.59
CA ASP A 15 10.22 18.52 -1.75
C ASP A 15 9.46 19.22 -2.89
N ASP A 16 10.19 19.56 -3.94
CA ASP A 16 9.70 20.25 -5.14
C ASP A 16 8.92 19.33 -6.09
N MET A 17 9.06 18.01 -5.95
CA MET A 17 8.32 17.02 -6.72
C MET A 17 6.99 16.63 -6.08
N ALA A 18 6.80 16.94 -4.79
CA ALA A 18 5.61 16.58 -4.04
C ALA A 18 4.44 17.54 -4.33
N ARG A 19 3.24 16.98 -4.52
CA ARG A 19 2.01 17.77 -4.70
C ARG A 19 1.54 18.38 -3.38
N ALA A 20 0.67 19.39 -3.49
CA ALA A 20 0.13 20.07 -2.32
C ALA A 20 -0.64 19.15 -1.36
N ASN A 21 -1.31 18.11 -1.87
CA ASN A 21 -2.05 17.15 -1.05
C ASN A 21 -1.15 16.09 -0.36
N GLU A 22 0.15 16.06 -0.69
CA GLU A 22 1.15 15.22 -0.04
C GLU A 22 1.84 15.95 1.13
N LYS A 23 1.48 17.23 1.35
CA LYS A 23 2.02 18.12 2.39
C LYS A 23 0.91 18.51 3.38
N PRO A 24 1.24 18.84 4.64
CA PRO A 24 2.57 18.77 5.24
C PRO A 24 2.93 17.34 5.67
N GLN A 25 4.23 17.10 5.81
CA GLN A 25 4.73 15.89 6.45
C GLN A 25 4.31 15.86 7.93
N HIS A 26 3.85 14.71 8.42
CA HIS A 26 3.37 14.56 9.80
C HIS A 26 3.69 13.16 10.36
N ARG A 27 3.77 13.01 11.68
CA ARG A 27 4.11 11.73 12.31
C ARG A 27 2.89 10.82 12.41
N VAL A 28 3.05 9.58 11.98
CA VAL A 28 2.02 8.54 12.06
C VAL A 28 2.61 7.30 12.72
N ARG A 29 1.82 6.65 13.60
CA ARG A 29 2.16 5.37 14.20
C ARG A 29 1.39 4.26 13.49
N VAL A 30 2.10 3.24 13.04
CA VAL A 30 1.54 2.04 12.42
C VAL A 30 1.87 0.84 13.30
N ASN A 31 0.86 0.03 13.63
CA ASN A 31 1.05 -1.22 14.36
C ASN A 31 1.69 -2.28 13.46
N SER A 32 2.29 -3.34 14.01
CA SER A 32 2.84 -4.43 13.18
C SER A 32 1.73 -5.11 12.37
N PHE A 33 2.03 -5.44 11.11
CA PHE A 33 1.05 -6.03 10.19
C PHE A 33 1.72 -6.92 9.14
N ARG A 34 0.91 -7.55 8.30
CA ARG A 34 1.37 -8.31 7.12
C ARG A 34 0.78 -7.69 5.87
N MET A 35 1.56 -7.69 4.79
CA MET A 35 1.16 -7.21 3.47
C MET A 35 1.59 -8.25 2.44
N ALA A 36 0.79 -8.40 1.38
CA ALA A 36 1.19 -9.22 0.24
C ALA A 36 2.48 -8.64 -0.37
N THR A 37 3.42 -9.51 -0.76
CA THR A 37 4.72 -9.09 -1.29
C THR A 37 4.65 -8.49 -2.69
N THR A 38 3.52 -8.69 -3.38
CA THR A 38 3.22 -8.18 -4.72
C THR A 38 1.75 -7.76 -4.78
N PRO A 39 1.35 -6.94 -5.76
CA PRO A 39 -0.05 -6.77 -6.11
C PRO A 39 -0.76 -8.10 -6.36
N VAL A 40 -2.08 -8.14 -6.12
CA VAL A 40 -2.90 -9.32 -6.39
C VAL A 40 -2.85 -9.63 -7.88
N THR A 41 -2.44 -10.85 -8.23
CA THR A 41 -2.34 -11.29 -9.63
C THR A 41 -3.68 -11.76 -10.19
N VAL A 42 -3.81 -11.77 -11.51
CA VAL A 42 -4.99 -12.34 -12.21
C VAL A 42 -5.26 -13.78 -11.78
N ALA A 43 -4.22 -14.62 -11.68
CA ALA A 43 -4.38 -16.02 -11.28
C ALA A 43 -4.93 -16.16 -9.85
N LEU A 44 -4.40 -15.36 -8.91
CA LEU A 44 -4.89 -15.37 -7.53
C LEU A 44 -6.34 -14.85 -7.46
N TYR A 45 -6.64 -13.76 -8.16
CA TYR A 45 -7.98 -13.20 -8.22
C TYR A 45 -8.99 -14.24 -8.74
N ASN A 46 -8.70 -14.88 -9.87
CA ASN A 46 -9.58 -15.89 -10.46
C ASN A 46 -9.81 -17.05 -9.50
N LYS A 47 -8.74 -17.56 -8.88
CA LYS A 47 -8.81 -18.68 -7.93
C LYS A 47 -9.72 -18.33 -6.75
N ILE A 48 -9.58 -17.14 -6.17
CA ILE A 48 -10.30 -16.73 -4.96
C ILE A 48 -11.74 -16.29 -5.25
N MET A 49 -11.98 -15.65 -6.38
CA MET A 49 -13.31 -15.13 -6.70
C MET A 49 -14.19 -16.14 -7.46
N ASP A 50 -13.61 -17.26 -7.90
CA ASP A 50 -14.28 -18.28 -8.72
C ASP A 50 -14.96 -17.69 -9.96
N LYS A 51 -14.34 -16.65 -10.51
CA LYS A 51 -14.80 -15.93 -11.71
C LYS A 51 -13.59 -15.34 -12.42
N PRO A 52 -13.65 -15.15 -13.74
CA PRO A 52 -12.59 -14.47 -14.47
C PRO A 52 -12.42 -13.03 -13.98
N ALA A 53 -11.16 -12.59 -13.90
CA ALA A 53 -10.78 -11.21 -13.67
C ALA A 53 -11.34 -10.30 -14.78
N PRO A 54 -11.66 -9.04 -14.46
CA PRO A 54 -12.20 -8.09 -15.44
C PRO A 54 -11.18 -7.65 -16.51
N SER A 55 -9.88 -7.88 -16.29
CA SER A 55 -8.81 -7.58 -17.24
C SER A 55 -8.31 -8.83 -17.97
N ALA A 56 -8.03 -8.72 -19.28
CA ALA A 56 -7.37 -9.77 -20.08
C ALA A 56 -5.86 -9.91 -19.82
N ASN A 57 -5.39 -9.46 -18.65
CA ASN A 57 -4.01 -9.58 -18.22
C ASN A 57 -3.63 -11.06 -18.01
N LYS A 58 -2.35 -11.37 -18.19
CA LYS A 58 -1.77 -12.70 -17.99
C LYS A 58 -1.80 -13.09 -16.52
N ALA A 59 -1.78 -14.40 -16.24
CA ALA A 59 -1.86 -14.99 -14.91
C ALA A 59 -0.97 -14.33 -13.82
N ARG A 60 0.26 -13.95 -14.15
CA ARG A 60 1.22 -13.32 -13.21
C ARG A 60 1.28 -11.79 -13.26
N GLN A 61 0.45 -11.15 -14.09
CA GLN A 61 0.27 -9.71 -14.03
C GLN A 61 -0.72 -9.34 -12.92
N PRO A 62 -0.60 -8.15 -12.32
CA PRO A 62 -1.63 -7.59 -11.46
C PRO A 62 -3.01 -7.62 -12.11
N VAL A 63 -4.02 -7.89 -11.30
CA VAL A 63 -5.42 -7.65 -11.70
C VAL A 63 -5.68 -6.14 -11.70
N ILE A 64 -6.27 -5.64 -12.78
CA ILE A 64 -6.67 -4.24 -12.93
C ILE A 64 -8.16 -4.16 -13.31
N ASN A 65 -8.70 -2.94 -13.41
CA ASN A 65 -10.13 -2.70 -13.65
C ASN A 65 -11.03 -3.32 -12.58
N VAL A 66 -10.54 -3.35 -11.34
CA VAL A 66 -11.29 -3.74 -10.15
C VAL A 66 -11.73 -2.49 -9.41
N SER A 67 -13.01 -2.41 -9.05
CA SER A 67 -13.48 -1.34 -8.19
C SER A 67 -12.98 -1.54 -6.76
N TRP A 68 -13.03 -0.49 -5.94
CA TRP A 68 -12.79 -0.62 -4.51
C TRP A 68 -13.72 -1.66 -3.87
N TYR A 69 -14.98 -1.76 -4.33
CA TYR A 69 -15.94 -2.77 -3.86
C TYR A 69 -15.51 -4.20 -4.21
N ASP A 70 -14.96 -4.41 -5.40
CA ASP A 70 -14.39 -5.71 -5.78
C ASP A 70 -13.18 -6.07 -4.91
N ALA A 71 -12.34 -5.09 -4.58
CA ALA A 71 -11.15 -5.29 -3.78
C ALA A 71 -11.49 -5.70 -2.33
N ILE A 72 -12.47 -5.03 -1.69
CA ILE A 72 -12.92 -5.44 -0.36
C ILE A 72 -13.68 -6.78 -0.38
N ALA A 73 -14.39 -7.10 -1.47
CA ALA A 73 -15.04 -8.39 -1.65
C ALA A 73 -14.01 -9.51 -1.81
N PHE A 74 -12.93 -9.27 -2.56
CA PHE A 74 -11.79 -10.19 -2.65
C PHE A 74 -11.18 -10.46 -1.28
N CYS A 75 -10.90 -9.41 -0.50
CA CYS A 75 -10.36 -9.55 0.85
C CYS A 75 -11.24 -10.44 1.74
N ASN A 76 -12.55 -10.15 1.80
CA ASN A 76 -13.50 -10.96 2.57
C ASN A 76 -13.59 -12.40 2.07
N THR A 77 -13.54 -12.62 0.75
CA THR A 77 -13.63 -13.96 0.16
C THR A 77 -12.38 -14.77 0.48
N LEU A 78 -11.21 -14.15 0.38
CA LEU A 78 -9.94 -14.75 0.78
C LEU A 78 -9.95 -15.12 2.26
N SER A 79 -10.37 -14.20 3.14
CA SER A 79 -10.50 -14.47 4.58
C SER A 79 -11.35 -15.70 4.86
N LYS A 80 -12.56 -15.77 4.28
CA LYS A 80 -13.46 -16.92 4.47
C LYS A 80 -12.84 -18.24 3.99
N ARG A 81 -12.18 -18.22 2.83
CA ARG A 81 -11.56 -19.43 2.25
C ARG A 81 -10.38 -19.94 3.07
N GLU A 82 -9.70 -19.07 3.79
CA GLU A 82 -8.58 -19.44 4.66
C GLU A 82 -8.99 -19.58 6.13
N GLY A 83 -10.28 -19.46 6.46
CA GLY A 83 -10.80 -19.66 7.81
C GLY A 83 -10.67 -18.45 8.74
N TYR A 84 -10.38 -17.26 8.22
CA TYR A 84 -10.30 -16.01 8.99
C TYR A 84 -11.61 -15.24 9.01
N GLN A 85 -11.77 -14.37 10.01
CA GLN A 85 -12.90 -13.47 10.14
C GLN A 85 -12.82 -12.35 9.10
N PRO A 86 -13.87 -12.11 8.29
CA PRO A 86 -13.87 -11.03 7.30
C PRO A 86 -13.83 -9.65 7.95
N CYS A 87 -12.94 -8.77 7.46
CA CYS A 87 -12.82 -7.42 7.99
C CYS A 87 -13.99 -6.51 7.55
N TYR A 88 -14.62 -6.73 6.40
CA TYR A 88 -15.57 -5.77 5.85
C TYR A 88 -17.03 -6.20 6.03
N ARG A 89 -17.85 -5.29 6.54
CA ARG A 89 -19.31 -5.46 6.60
C ARG A 89 -20.03 -4.18 6.19
N LYS A 90 -21.19 -4.34 5.54
CA LYS A 90 -22.07 -3.22 5.20
C LYS A 90 -23.11 -3.05 6.30
N ARG A 91 -23.17 -1.87 6.93
CA ARG A 91 -24.14 -1.53 7.98
C ARG A 91 -24.77 -0.18 7.65
N PHE A 92 -26.10 -0.12 7.59
CA PHE A 92 -26.87 1.09 7.21
C PHE A 92 -26.38 1.73 5.91
N GLY A 93 -26.18 0.91 4.87
CA GLY A 93 -25.72 1.36 3.56
C GLY A 93 -24.23 1.70 3.45
N ARG A 94 -23.47 1.69 4.55
CA ARG A 94 -22.05 2.06 4.58
C ARG A 94 -21.15 0.86 4.87
N TRP A 95 -20.06 0.74 4.12
CA TRP A 95 -19.00 -0.24 4.41
C TRP A 95 -18.17 0.19 5.61
N ARG A 96 -17.84 -0.77 6.48
CA ARG A 96 -16.99 -0.58 7.66
C ARG A 96 -15.97 -1.70 7.73
N CYS A 97 -14.74 -1.35 8.09
CA CYS A 97 -13.73 -2.30 8.51
C CYS A 97 -13.92 -2.62 10.00
N ASP A 98 -13.90 -3.89 10.35
CA ASP A 98 -13.72 -4.41 11.69
C ASP A 98 -12.21 -4.61 11.91
N TRP A 99 -11.63 -3.73 12.72
CA TRP A 99 -10.18 -3.71 12.95
C TRP A 99 -9.71 -4.80 13.92
N GLN A 100 -10.64 -5.48 14.58
CA GLN A 100 -10.37 -6.62 15.45
C GLN A 100 -10.38 -7.96 14.69
N ALA A 101 -10.94 -7.98 13.47
CA ALA A 101 -10.93 -9.16 12.63
C ALA A 101 -9.50 -9.53 12.19
N ASP A 102 -9.22 -10.83 12.14
CA ASP A 102 -7.91 -11.39 11.79
C ASP A 102 -7.73 -11.65 10.29
N GLY A 103 -8.76 -11.40 9.48
CA GLY A 103 -8.72 -11.61 8.04
C GLY A 103 -7.95 -10.57 7.24
N TYR A 104 -7.99 -10.78 5.93
CA TYR A 104 -7.43 -9.91 4.92
C TYR A 104 -8.26 -8.64 4.74
N ARG A 105 -7.56 -7.54 4.46
CA ARG A 105 -8.12 -6.23 4.17
C ARG A 105 -7.16 -5.43 3.27
N LEU A 106 -7.67 -4.37 2.66
CA LEU A 106 -6.85 -3.32 2.07
C LEU A 106 -5.99 -2.68 3.17
N PRO A 107 -4.75 -2.25 2.87
CA PRO A 107 -3.96 -1.44 3.77
C PRO A 107 -4.65 -0.08 3.99
N THR A 108 -4.38 0.58 5.11
CA THR A 108 -4.59 2.02 5.17
C THR A 108 -3.55 2.73 4.30
N GLU A 109 -3.80 3.97 3.90
CA GLU A 109 -2.82 4.79 3.18
C GLU A 109 -1.52 4.93 4.00
N ALA A 110 -1.64 5.08 5.33
CA ALA A 110 -0.51 5.11 6.25
C ALA A 110 0.28 3.79 6.26
N GLU A 111 -0.41 2.63 6.29
CA GLU A 111 0.25 1.33 6.21
C GLU A 111 0.95 1.13 4.86
N TRP A 112 0.30 1.53 3.76
CA TRP A 112 0.86 1.43 2.43
C TRP A 112 2.10 2.31 2.27
N GLU A 113 2.06 3.57 2.71
CA GLU A 113 3.20 4.48 2.62
C GLU A 113 4.35 4.01 3.53
N TYR A 114 4.04 3.58 4.75
CA TYR A 114 5.02 3.01 5.68
C TYR A 114 5.72 1.78 5.08
N ALA A 115 4.93 0.87 4.48
CA ALA A 115 5.44 -0.31 3.79
C ALA A 115 6.26 0.05 2.55
N CYS A 116 5.83 1.05 1.78
CA CYS A 116 6.53 1.53 0.59
C CYS A 116 7.91 2.06 0.96
N ARG A 117 7.97 2.92 1.99
CA ARG A 117 9.22 3.53 2.48
C ARG A 117 10.17 2.51 3.09
N ALA A 118 9.67 1.48 3.76
CA ALA A 118 10.48 0.39 4.35
C ALA A 118 11.67 0.87 5.19
N GLY A 119 11.47 1.96 5.94
CA GLY A 119 12.51 2.59 6.76
C GLY A 119 13.58 3.37 5.99
N ALA A 120 13.39 3.61 4.68
CA ALA A 120 14.24 4.53 3.93
C ALA A 120 14.21 5.92 4.58
N GLY A 121 15.39 6.47 4.85
CA GLY A 121 15.53 7.76 5.51
C GLY A 121 15.43 7.74 7.05
N ARG A 122 15.27 6.57 7.69
CA ARG A 122 15.49 6.49 9.14
C ARG A 122 16.97 6.73 9.43
N ALA A 123 17.25 7.70 10.30
CA ALA A 123 18.58 7.93 10.81
C ALA A 123 19.11 6.67 11.52
N SER A 124 20.32 6.25 11.17
CA SER A 124 21.17 5.54 12.13
C SER A 124 21.34 6.42 13.37
N ALA A 125 21.35 5.83 14.57
CA ALA A 125 21.38 6.54 15.85
C ALA A 125 22.31 7.76 15.81
N GLY A 126 21.74 8.96 16.04
CA GLY A 126 22.49 10.22 16.10
C GLY A 126 22.39 11.16 14.89
N ARG A 127 21.56 10.88 13.87
CA ARG A 127 21.22 11.85 12.81
C ARG A 127 19.74 12.27 12.87
N ALA A 128 19.42 13.44 12.32
CA ALA A 128 18.03 13.84 12.09
C ALA A 128 17.35 12.80 11.18
N GLU A 129 16.11 12.42 11.50
CA GLU A 129 15.30 11.55 10.63
C GLU A 129 15.04 12.30 9.30
N THR A 130 15.72 11.90 8.22
CA THR A 130 15.54 12.50 6.88
C THR A 130 14.93 11.48 5.95
N GLN A 131 13.65 11.61 5.67
CA GLN A 131 12.92 10.72 4.78
C GLN A 131 13.40 10.86 3.32
N SER A 132 13.77 9.74 2.68
CA SER A 132 14.06 9.74 1.25
C SER A 132 12.78 9.76 0.41
N ARG A 133 12.87 10.35 -0.79
CA ARG A 133 11.79 10.44 -1.78
C ARG A 133 11.31 9.06 -2.23
N TYR A 134 12.24 8.14 -2.49
CA TYR A 134 11.95 6.75 -2.83
C TYR A 134 12.45 5.79 -1.77
N SER A 135 11.96 4.54 -1.80
CA SER A 135 12.42 3.49 -0.88
C SER A 135 13.89 3.08 -1.05
N PHE A 136 14.49 3.52 -2.16
CA PHE A 136 15.87 3.26 -2.56
C PHE A 136 16.77 4.50 -2.52
N GLY A 137 16.27 5.64 -2.01
CA GLY A 137 17.01 6.91 -1.92
C GLY A 137 16.31 8.04 -2.68
N ASP A 138 17.04 9.12 -2.95
CA ASP A 138 16.48 10.35 -3.54
C ASP A 138 16.72 10.49 -5.05
N ASP A 139 17.61 9.68 -5.61
CA ASP A 139 18.02 9.75 -7.01
C ASP A 139 16.98 9.06 -7.93
N PRO A 140 16.23 9.82 -8.76
CA PRO A 140 15.25 9.25 -9.67
C PRO A 140 15.88 8.42 -10.80
N ALA A 141 17.19 8.53 -11.05
CA ALA A 141 17.87 7.69 -12.05
C ALA A 141 17.81 6.20 -11.70
N GLN A 142 17.62 5.86 -10.42
CA GLN A 142 17.46 4.48 -9.98
C GLN A 142 16.05 3.92 -10.22
N LEU A 143 15.06 4.74 -10.62
CA LEU A 143 13.66 4.32 -10.73
C LEU A 143 13.47 3.13 -11.69
N ASP A 144 14.29 3.05 -12.75
CA ASP A 144 14.29 1.94 -13.70
C ASP A 144 14.66 0.60 -13.07
N ASP A 145 15.38 0.56 -11.96
CA ASP A 145 15.70 -0.69 -11.26
C ASP A 145 14.54 -1.18 -10.37
N TYR A 146 13.62 -0.30 -9.96
CA TYR A 146 12.61 -0.58 -8.94
C TYR A 146 11.17 -0.48 -9.41
N ALA A 147 10.88 0.20 -10.53
CA ALA A 147 9.53 0.51 -10.94
C ALA A 147 9.25 0.26 -12.43
N TRP A 148 7.99 -0.08 -12.71
CA TRP A 148 7.39 0.06 -14.04
C TRP A 148 6.56 1.33 -14.06
N TYR A 149 6.90 2.30 -14.89
CA TYR A 149 6.22 3.60 -14.94
C TYR A 149 6.11 4.08 -16.39
N ALA A 150 5.45 5.22 -16.60
CA ALA A 150 5.16 5.73 -17.94
C ALA A 150 6.41 5.91 -18.83
N GLY A 151 7.60 6.10 -18.24
CA GLY A 151 8.86 6.24 -18.97
C GLY A 151 9.42 4.93 -19.52
N ASN A 152 9.10 3.79 -18.92
CA ASN A 152 9.69 2.49 -19.29
C ASN A 152 8.68 1.38 -19.60
N SER A 153 7.38 1.64 -19.44
CA SER A 153 6.32 0.66 -19.74
C SER A 153 5.06 1.34 -20.29
N LYS A 154 4.43 0.68 -21.27
CA LYS A 154 3.13 1.07 -21.85
C LYS A 154 1.97 0.20 -21.36
N SER A 155 2.23 -0.79 -20.53
CA SER A 155 1.24 -1.74 -20.03
C SER A 155 1.63 -2.28 -18.65
N VAL A 156 0.68 -2.96 -18.01
CA VAL A 156 0.92 -3.69 -16.77
C VAL A 156 1.95 -4.79 -17.01
N GLN A 157 2.89 -4.96 -16.08
CA GLN A 157 3.97 -5.93 -16.16
C GLN A 157 3.79 -7.06 -15.16
N VAL A 158 4.46 -8.18 -15.41
CA VAL A 158 4.49 -9.31 -14.47
C VAL A 158 5.07 -8.84 -13.15
N VAL A 159 4.41 -9.18 -12.04
CA VAL A 159 4.84 -8.79 -10.69
C VAL A 159 6.25 -9.27 -10.35
N ALA A 160 6.93 -8.55 -9.48
CA ALA A 160 8.26 -8.89 -8.96
C ALA A 160 9.32 -9.12 -10.05
N ARG A 161 9.34 -8.23 -11.05
CA ARG A 161 10.37 -8.19 -12.12
C ARG A 161 11.38 -7.04 -11.99
N LYS A 162 11.16 -6.14 -11.04
CA LYS A 162 12.08 -5.09 -10.60
C LYS A 162 12.55 -5.40 -9.18
N ARG A 163 13.52 -4.64 -8.66
CA ARG A 163 14.06 -4.83 -7.31
C ARG A 163 12.98 -4.54 -6.25
N PRO A 164 12.94 -5.30 -5.15
CA PRO A 164 12.07 -4.98 -4.02
C PRO A 164 12.66 -3.85 -3.17
N ASN A 165 11.84 -3.28 -2.29
CA ASN A 165 12.34 -2.43 -1.21
C ASN A 165 13.01 -3.26 -0.09
N ARG A 166 13.52 -2.59 0.95
CA ARG A 166 14.24 -3.22 2.08
C ARG A 166 13.43 -4.27 2.86
N TRP A 167 12.10 -4.29 2.72
CA TRP A 167 11.22 -5.27 3.37
C TRP A 167 10.77 -6.39 2.43
N GLY A 168 11.31 -6.45 1.22
CA GLY A 168 10.98 -7.51 0.25
C GLY A 168 9.63 -7.30 -0.44
N LEU A 169 9.10 -6.07 -0.44
CA LEU A 169 7.89 -5.71 -1.18
C LEU A 169 8.27 -5.22 -2.57
N TYR A 170 7.59 -5.75 -3.59
CA TYR A 170 7.83 -5.44 -4.98
C TYR A 170 6.76 -4.48 -5.52
N ASP A 171 7.10 -3.78 -6.60
CA ASP A 171 6.18 -2.94 -7.36
C ASP A 171 5.59 -1.74 -6.58
N MET A 172 6.09 -1.42 -5.37
CA MET A 172 5.62 -0.30 -4.54
C MET A 172 5.78 1.09 -5.18
N HIS A 173 6.61 1.23 -6.21
CA HIS A 173 6.87 2.48 -6.94
C HIS A 173 6.27 2.51 -8.36
N GLY A 174 5.46 1.52 -8.75
CA GLY A 174 4.87 1.48 -10.10
C GLY A 174 4.03 0.25 -10.42
N ASN A 175 3.94 -0.08 -11.71
CA ASN A 175 3.12 -1.16 -12.28
C ASN A 175 1.61 -0.84 -12.28
N VAL A 176 0.98 -0.70 -11.10
CA VAL A 176 -0.45 -0.36 -10.96
C VAL A 176 -0.68 0.54 -9.75
N TRP A 177 -1.77 1.31 -9.77
CA TRP A 177 -2.29 1.94 -8.57
C TRP A 177 -2.93 0.90 -7.65
N GLU A 178 -2.70 1.02 -6.34
CA GLU A 178 -3.17 0.07 -5.35
C GLU A 178 -4.23 0.70 -4.44
N TRP A 179 -5.37 0.03 -4.30
CA TRP A 179 -6.46 0.51 -3.45
C TRP A 179 -6.07 0.46 -1.97
N CYS A 180 -6.16 1.60 -1.30
CA CYS A 180 -6.17 1.68 0.16
C CYS A 180 -7.59 1.72 0.71
N TRP A 181 -7.74 1.46 2.02
CA TRP A 181 -9.02 1.59 2.72
C TRP A 181 -9.53 3.04 2.73
N ASP A 182 -8.62 3.99 2.88
CA ASP A 182 -8.91 5.41 3.07
C ASP A 182 -9.61 6.03 1.85
N ARG A 183 -10.48 7.00 2.13
CA ARG A 183 -11.03 7.86 1.07
C ARG A 183 -10.01 8.93 0.76
N TYR A 184 -9.81 9.22 -0.53
CA TYR A 184 -8.97 10.33 -0.98
C TYR A 184 -9.31 11.63 -0.23
N ARG A 185 -8.32 12.17 0.49
CA ARG A 185 -8.35 13.44 1.21
C ARG A 185 -6.94 14.03 1.23
N GLY A 186 -6.82 15.36 1.23
CA GLY A 186 -5.52 16.01 1.52
C GLY A 186 -5.23 16.00 3.02
N TYR A 187 -3.95 16.07 3.40
CA TYR A 187 -3.56 16.18 4.81
C TYR A 187 -4.02 17.53 5.39
N SER A 188 -4.62 17.51 6.58
CA SER A 188 -4.97 18.73 7.32
C SER A 188 -3.91 19.05 8.36
N LEU A 189 -3.60 20.33 8.55
CA LEU A 189 -2.59 20.87 9.47
C LEU A 189 -2.75 20.46 10.95
N ALA A 190 -3.86 19.84 11.33
CA ALA A 190 -4.09 19.29 12.66
C ALA A 190 -3.87 17.77 12.66
N ALA A 191 -2.63 17.32 12.87
CA ALA A 191 -2.33 15.93 13.19
C ALA A 191 -1.15 15.84 14.18
N GLU A 192 -1.45 16.05 15.45
CA GLU A 192 -0.68 15.38 16.52
C GLU A 192 -1.00 13.89 16.43
N ILE A 193 -0.04 13.09 15.95
CA ILE A 193 -0.03 11.61 15.89
C ILE A 193 -1.39 11.00 15.50
N GLN A 194 -1.57 10.71 14.20
CA GLN A 194 -2.70 9.86 13.80
C GLN A 194 -2.43 8.43 14.28
N ILE A 195 -3.12 8.02 15.35
CA ILE A 195 -3.14 6.66 15.85
C ILE A 195 -4.16 5.87 15.02
N LEU A 196 -3.69 4.92 14.22
CA LEU A 196 -4.59 3.94 13.60
C LEU A 196 -5.26 3.12 14.71
N PRO A 197 -6.56 2.79 14.58
CA PRO A 197 -7.29 2.10 15.64
C PRO A 197 -6.55 0.84 16.08
N ASP A 198 -6.26 0.77 17.39
CA ASP A 198 -5.47 -0.31 17.97
C ASP A 198 -6.18 -1.67 17.80
N ARG A 199 -5.39 -2.70 17.49
CA ARG A 199 -5.74 -4.08 17.80
C ARG A 199 -5.51 -4.25 19.30
N PHE A 200 -6.57 -4.37 20.09
CA PHE A 200 -6.48 -4.97 21.42
C PHE A 200 -6.66 -6.48 21.28
#